data_AF-A0A0L0MX99-F1
#
_entry.id   AF-A0A0L0MX99-F1
#
_cell.length_a   1.000
_cell.length_b   1.000
_cell.length_c   1.000
_cell.angle_alpha   90.00
_cell.angle_beta   90.00
_cell.angle_gamma   90.00
#
_symmetry.space_group_name_H-M   'P 1'
#
loop_
_entity.id
_entity.type
_entity.pdbx_description
1 polymer ?
#
loop_
_entity_poly.entity_id
_entity_poly.type
_entity_poly.pdbx_seq_one_letter_code
_entity_poly.pdbx_strand_id
1 'polypeptide(L)'
;MTVAGKVDRRWIRQTYASLKLEQIAGLGSASHERRPPQTSQERQLQSPWARVLSLDVDRISLDDDFFRIGGDSIGVMKLVGAARDQGLSLTVVEIFTDPRLEELAKLLIQKDEDTQVRICPFSLLGATVDSDSAVRKAASLCKIAPDEVEDIYGCTPLLQEGLIAMTARRLGDYVAQFVYKLPSDVDLPCFAEAWTRITIDAPILRTRIVDLEGAGLVQVVIQGQIP
;
A
#
# COMPACT_ATOMS: atom_id res chain seq x y z
N MET A 1 36.38 22.60 -5.17
CA MET A 1 35.47 23.74 -4.88
C MET A 1 35.85 24.90 -5.80
N THR A 2 34.90 25.73 -6.22
CA THR A 2 35.24 26.93 -7.00
C THR A 2 35.85 28.01 -6.09
N VAL A 3 36.50 29.01 -6.69
CA VAL A 3 37.11 30.16 -5.98
C VAL A 3 36.08 30.94 -5.13
N ALA A 4 34.78 30.74 -5.37
CA ALA A 4 33.67 31.31 -4.61
C ALA A 4 33.14 30.41 -3.47
N GLY A 5 33.85 29.34 -3.09
CA GLY A 5 33.44 28.41 -2.03
C GLY A 5 32.21 27.56 -2.35
N LYS A 6 31.71 27.62 -3.59
CA LYS A 6 30.55 26.83 -4.03
C LYS A 6 31.00 25.45 -4.54
N VAL A 7 30.15 24.46 -4.32
CA VAL A 7 30.33 23.10 -4.82
C VAL A 7 30.34 23.14 -6.35
N ASP A 8 31.43 22.71 -6.96
CA ASP A 8 31.61 22.72 -8.41
C ASP A 8 30.92 21.51 -9.06
N ARG A 9 29.65 21.70 -9.41
CA ARG A 9 28.81 20.65 -10.02
C ARG A 9 29.33 20.17 -11.38
N ARG A 10 30.08 21.00 -12.12
CA ARG A 10 30.65 20.61 -13.42
C ARG A 10 31.82 19.65 -13.23
N TRP A 11 32.71 19.99 -12.31
CA TRP A 11 33.82 19.11 -11.94
C TRP A 11 33.30 17.77 -11.41
N ILE A 12 32.32 17.77 -10.51
CA ILE A 12 31.71 16.51 -10.01
C ILE A 12 31.15 15.67 -11.15
N ARG A 13 30.37 16.25 -12.07
CA ARG A 13 29.81 15.50 -13.21
C ARG A 13 30.88 14.92 -14.14
N GLN A 14 31.96 15.65 -14.40
CA GLN A 14 33.06 15.17 -15.24
C GLN A 14 33.86 14.06 -14.55
N THR A 15 34.13 14.20 -13.24
CA THR A 15 34.82 13.19 -12.44
C THR A 15 33.98 11.92 -12.29
N TYR A 16 32.66 12.03 -12.10
CA TYR A 16 31.78 10.86 -12.06
C TYR A 16 31.63 10.19 -13.43
N ALA A 17 31.68 10.94 -14.53
CA ALA A 17 31.61 10.38 -15.88
C ALA A 17 32.86 9.58 -16.28
N SER A 18 34.01 9.79 -15.62
CA SER A 18 35.25 9.05 -15.87
C SER A 18 35.45 7.85 -14.94
N LEU A 19 34.60 7.67 -13.93
CA LEU A 19 34.65 6.53 -13.01
C LEU A 19 33.90 5.33 -13.61
N LYS A 20 34.49 4.13 -13.49
CA LYS A 20 33.79 2.88 -13.81
C LYS A 20 32.70 2.62 -12.76
N LEU A 21 31.60 1.98 -13.16
CA LEU A 21 30.46 1.68 -12.28
C LEU A 21 30.89 0.97 -10.97
N GLU A 22 31.92 0.13 -11.04
CA GLU A 22 32.52 -0.57 -9.89
C GLU A 22 33.19 0.39 -8.89
N GLN A 23 33.82 1.47 -9.37
CA GLN A 23 34.46 2.49 -8.52
C GLN A 23 33.43 3.45 -7.93
N ILE A 24 32.34 3.72 -8.64
CA ILE A 24 31.19 4.49 -8.14
C ILE A 24 30.47 3.72 -7.03
N ALA A 25 30.28 2.41 -7.20
CA ALA A 25 29.73 1.53 -6.18
C ALA A 25 30.60 1.49 -4.90
N GLY A 26 31.92 1.57 -5.05
CA GLY A 26 32.86 1.65 -3.92
C GLY A 26 32.92 3.00 -3.19
N LEU A 27 32.39 4.08 -3.77
CA LEU A 27 32.38 5.41 -3.16
C LEU A 27 31.16 5.65 -2.24
N GLY A 28 30.07 4.92 -2.44
CA GLY A 28 28.83 5.03 -1.64
C GLY A 28 28.81 4.11 -0.41
N SER A 29 29.50 2.97 -0.48
CA SER A 29 29.74 2.12 0.69
C SER A 29 31.09 2.51 1.28
N ALA A 30 31.07 3.14 2.45
CA ALA A 30 32.14 2.87 3.41
C ALA A 30 32.25 1.34 3.48
N SER A 31 33.44 0.82 3.17
CA SER A 31 33.79 -0.59 3.21
C SER A 31 33.70 -1.10 4.65
N HIS A 32 32.47 -1.24 5.15
CA HIS A 32 32.15 -2.06 6.30
C HIS A 32 32.31 -3.52 5.85
N GLU A 33 32.94 -4.32 6.71
CA GLU A 33 32.98 -5.77 6.53
C GLU A 33 31.56 -6.29 6.30
N ARG A 34 31.28 -6.78 5.09
CA ARG A 34 29.96 -7.31 4.77
C ARG A 34 29.75 -8.58 5.57
N ARG A 35 28.99 -8.47 6.66
CA ARG A 35 28.64 -9.61 7.49
C ARG A 35 27.53 -10.41 6.80
N PRO A 36 27.78 -11.65 6.36
CA PRO A 36 26.74 -12.51 5.79
C PRO A 36 25.77 -12.95 6.89
N PRO A 37 24.51 -13.27 6.53
CA PRO A 37 23.52 -13.73 7.49
C PRO A 37 23.90 -15.07 8.11
N GLN A 38 23.92 -15.10 9.44
CA GLN A 38 24.30 -16.22 10.27
C GLN A 38 23.09 -17.05 10.69
N THR A 39 21.94 -16.41 10.93
CA THR A 39 20.73 -17.10 11.40
C THR A 39 19.78 -17.44 10.24
N SER A 40 18.91 -18.44 10.46
CA SER A 40 17.86 -18.80 9.50
C SER A 40 16.88 -17.63 9.27
N GLN A 41 16.55 -16.89 10.32
CA GLN A 41 15.67 -15.72 10.27
C GLN A 41 16.27 -14.58 9.44
N GLU A 42 17.56 -14.29 9.57
CA GLU A 42 18.25 -13.30 8.74
C GLU A 42 18.22 -13.69 7.26
N ARG A 43 18.49 -14.97 6.94
CA ARG A 43 18.41 -15.46 5.55
C ARG A 43 17.00 -15.40 4.99
N GLN A 44 16.00 -15.69 5.82
CA GLN A 44 14.60 -15.56 5.44
C GLN A 44 14.26 -14.10 5.13
N LEU A 45 14.72 -13.13 5.95
CA LEU A 45 14.48 -11.70 5.72
C LEU A 45 15.27 -11.12 4.54
N GLN A 46 16.45 -11.68 4.24
CA GLN A 46 17.30 -11.26 3.13
C GLN A 46 16.64 -11.47 1.76
N SER A 47 15.84 -12.53 1.60
CA SER A 47 15.17 -12.85 0.33
C SER A 47 14.10 -11.81 -0.07
N PRO A 48 13.16 -11.42 0.81
CA PRO A 48 12.25 -10.29 0.59
C PRO A 48 12.99 -8.98 0.29
N TRP A 49 14.09 -8.69 0.98
CA TRP A 49 14.89 -7.48 0.71
C TRP A 49 15.47 -7.47 -0.70
N ALA A 50 16.09 -8.57 -1.13
CA ALA A 50 16.63 -8.72 -2.48
C ALA A 50 15.55 -8.51 -3.54
N ARG A 51 14.35 -9.08 -3.32
CA ARG A 51 13.21 -8.93 -4.23
C ARG A 51 12.71 -7.49 -4.32
N VAL A 52 12.56 -6.82 -3.18
CA VAL A 52 12.02 -5.45 -3.13
C VAL A 52 13.00 -4.43 -3.71
N LEU A 53 14.29 -4.58 -3.41
CA LEU A 53 15.33 -3.67 -3.86
C LEU A 53 15.89 -4.02 -5.24
N SER A 54 15.47 -5.16 -5.82
CA SER A 54 16.01 -5.69 -7.08
C SER A 54 17.53 -5.81 -7.06
N LEU A 55 18.07 -6.31 -5.94
CA LEU A 55 19.49 -6.53 -5.71
C LEU A 55 19.77 -8.02 -5.57
N ASP A 56 20.99 -8.44 -5.91
CA ASP A 56 21.46 -9.80 -5.61
C ASP A 56 21.48 -10.01 -4.10
N VAL A 57 21.05 -11.19 -3.65
CA VAL A 57 21.01 -11.58 -2.23
C VAL A 57 22.39 -11.40 -1.58
N ASP A 58 23.47 -11.73 -2.29
CA ASP A 58 24.86 -11.64 -1.83
C ASP A 58 25.35 -10.19 -1.61
N ARG A 59 24.61 -9.19 -2.10
CA ARG A 59 24.94 -7.78 -1.91
C ARG A 59 24.34 -7.19 -0.64
N ILE A 60 23.46 -7.93 0.03
CA ILE A 60 22.75 -7.48 1.24
C ILE A 60 23.44 -8.07 2.47
N SER A 61 23.95 -7.19 3.32
CA SER A 61 24.66 -7.49 4.56
C SER A 61 23.77 -7.27 5.78
N LEU A 62 24.14 -7.85 6.92
CA LEU A 62 23.40 -7.69 8.18
C LEU A 62 23.33 -6.24 8.68
N ASP A 63 24.38 -5.46 8.44
CA ASP A 63 24.51 -4.05 8.81
C ASP A 63 23.84 -3.09 7.84
N ASP A 64 23.32 -3.59 6.72
CA ASP A 64 22.72 -2.73 5.72
C ASP A 64 21.40 -2.18 6.25
N ASP A 65 21.28 -0.86 6.11
CA ASP A 65 20.07 -0.11 6.38
C ASP A 65 19.23 -0.08 5.10
N PHE A 66 17.97 -0.50 5.21
CA PHE A 66 17.03 -0.60 4.10
C PHE A 66 16.94 0.68 3.25
N PHE A 67 16.94 1.86 3.88
CA PHE A 67 16.81 3.14 3.19
C PHE A 67 18.13 3.57 2.55
N ARG A 68 19.28 3.22 3.15
CA ARG A 68 20.61 3.57 2.60
C ARG A 68 20.93 2.81 1.32
N ILE A 69 20.42 1.59 1.17
CA ILE A 69 20.64 0.75 -0.03
C ILE A 69 19.57 0.96 -1.12
N GLY A 70 18.73 1.99 -0.99
CA GLY A 70 17.77 2.41 -2.02
C GLY A 70 16.31 2.05 -1.72
N GLY A 71 15.99 1.63 -0.50
CA GLY A 71 14.62 1.44 -0.06
C GLY A 71 13.88 2.77 0.11
N ASP A 72 12.59 2.76 -0.22
CA ASP A 72 11.68 3.88 0.00
C ASP A 72 10.44 3.41 0.79
N SER A 73 9.51 4.33 1.06
CA SER A 73 8.28 4.02 1.80
C SER A 73 7.40 2.97 1.10
N ILE A 74 7.41 2.91 -0.23
CA ILE A 74 6.69 1.89 -1.01
C ILE A 74 7.39 0.54 -0.88
N GLY A 75 8.72 0.54 -0.89
CA GLY A 75 9.58 -0.60 -0.63
C GLY A 75 9.31 -1.21 0.74
N VAL A 76 9.15 -0.37 1.79
CA VAL A 76 8.77 -0.84 3.13
C VAL A 76 7.43 -1.58 3.10
N MET A 77 6.41 -1.03 2.42
CA MET A 77 5.11 -1.70 2.31
C MET A 77 5.20 -3.04 1.56
N LYS A 78 5.97 -3.07 0.46
CA LYS A 78 6.22 -4.31 -0.30
C LYS A 78 7.00 -5.33 0.51
N LEU A 79 7.95 -4.88 1.33
CA LEU A 79 8.75 -5.72 2.21
C LEU A 79 7.87 -6.37 3.28
N VAL A 80 7.00 -5.60 3.93
CA VAL A 80 6.02 -6.13 4.89
C VAL A 80 5.11 -7.18 4.24
N GLY A 81 4.61 -6.92 3.02
CA GLY A 81 3.82 -7.89 2.27
C GLY A 81 4.60 -9.17 1.96
N ALA A 82 5.79 -9.04 1.38
CA ALA A 82 6.65 -10.17 1.01
C ALA A 82 7.14 -10.98 2.23
N ALA A 83 7.34 -10.34 3.38
CA ALA A 83 7.64 -10.99 4.64
C ALA A 83 6.43 -11.80 5.15
N ARG A 84 5.22 -11.23 5.09
CA ARG A 84 3.98 -11.93 5.45
C ARG A 84 3.75 -13.18 4.60
N ASP A 85 4.04 -13.14 3.31
CA ASP A 85 3.95 -14.30 2.41
C ASP A 85 4.90 -15.44 2.82
N GLN A 86 5.92 -15.16 3.63
CA GLN A 86 6.88 -16.12 4.18
C GLN A 86 6.59 -16.48 5.65
N GLY A 87 5.42 -16.11 6.18
CA GLY A 87 5.06 -16.34 7.58
C GLY A 87 5.77 -15.41 8.58
N LEU A 88 6.39 -14.33 8.10
CA LEU A 88 7.10 -13.37 8.95
C LEU A 88 6.21 -12.16 9.25
N SER A 89 6.01 -11.87 10.54
CA SER A 89 5.26 -10.69 10.97
C SER A 89 6.20 -9.52 11.17
N LEU A 90 6.10 -8.52 10.28
CA LEU A 90 6.84 -7.27 10.36
C LEU A 90 5.88 -6.09 10.19
N THR A 91 6.07 -5.02 10.95
CA THR A 91 5.30 -3.79 10.84
C THR A 91 6.11 -2.67 10.22
N VAL A 92 5.42 -1.73 9.59
CA VAL A 92 6.02 -0.52 9.04
C VAL A 92 6.76 0.26 10.14
N VAL A 93 6.18 0.33 11.34
CA VAL A 93 6.76 1.05 12.48
C VAL A 93 8.09 0.43 12.90
N GLU A 94 8.19 -0.89 12.95
CA GLU A 94 9.44 -1.59 13.31
C GLU A 94 10.55 -1.27 12.30
N ILE A 95 10.24 -1.31 11.00
CA ILE A 95 11.22 -1.01 9.93
C ILE A 95 11.70 0.43 9.99
N PHE A 96 10.82 1.40 10.27
CA PHE A 96 11.23 2.79 10.42
C PHE A 96 11.98 3.07 11.72
N THR A 97 11.81 2.23 12.73
CA THR A 97 12.48 2.38 14.03
C THR A 97 13.92 1.88 13.97
N ASP A 98 14.14 0.70 13.42
CA ASP A 98 15.48 0.17 13.16
C ASP A 98 15.53 -0.53 11.79
N PRO A 99 15.93 0.17 10.72
CA PRO A 99 15.88 -0.35 9.35
C PRO A 99 17.01 -1.33 9.02
N ARG A 100 17.78 -1.80 10.02
CA ARG A 100 18.89 -2.73 9.81
C ARG A 100 18.40 -4.17 9.77
N LEU A 101 18.95 -4.97 8.86
CA LEU A 101 18.53 -6.35 8.66
C LEU A 101 18.73 -7.20 9.93
N GLU A 102 19.84 -7.02 10.65
CA GLU A 102 20.10 -7.74 11.92
C GLU A 102 19.00 -7.47 12.97
N GLU A 103 18.61 -6.21 13.15
CA GLU A 103 17.68 -5.83 14.20
C GLU A 103 16.25 -6.23 13.85
N LEU A 104 15.88 -6.09 12.57
CA LEU A 104 14.60 -6.59 12.10
C LEU A 104 14.51 -8.11 12.23
N ALA A 105 15.61 -8.83 11.97
CA ALA A 105 15.64 -10.28 12.15
C ALA A 105 15.40 -10.70 13.61
N LYS A 106 15.92 -9.94 14.60
CA LYS A 106 15.67 -10.18 16.03
C LYS A 106 14.21 -9.98 16.44
N LEU A 107 13.50 -9.08 15.74
CA LEU A 107 12.08 -8.79 15.98
C LEU A 107 11.15 -9.81 15.33
N LEU A 108 11.67 -10.71 14.48
CA LEU A 108 10.88 -11.73 13.82
C LEU A 108 10.36 -12.77 14.82
N ILE A 109 9.11 -12.59 15.22
CA ILE A 109 8.32 -13.64 15.85
C ILE A 109 7.75 -14.47 14.70
N GLN A 110 8.12 -15.75 14.63
CA GLN A 110 7.39 -16.73 13.81
C GLN A 110 5.97 -16.79 14.38
N LYS A 111 5.02 -16.14 13.69
CA LYS A 111 3.61 -16.37 13.98
C LYS A 111 3.20 -17.62 13.23
N ASP A 112 2.63 -18.58 13.95
CA ASP A 112 1.86 -19.65 13.33
C ASP A 112 0.84 -19.03 12.37
N GLU A 113 0.75 -19.60 11.17
CA GLU A 113 0.16 -19.05 9.94
C GLU A 113 -1.31 -18.61 10.00
N ASP A 114 -2.01 -18.67 11.14
CA ASP A 114 -3.47 -18.69 11.13
C ASP A 114 -4.13 -17.50 11.85
N THR A 115 -3.86 -16.30 11.36
CA THR A 115 -4.86 -15.23 11.53
C THR A 115 -4.99 -14.39 10.27
N GLN A 116 -5.22 -15.06 9.14
CA GLN A 116 -6.17 -14.49 8.18
C GLN A 116 -7.51 -14.41 8.91
N VAL A 117 -7.74 -13.32 9.63
CA VAL A 117 -9.06 -13.03 10.16
C VAL A 117 -9.96 -12.94 8.93
N ARG A 118 -10.73 -14.00 8.67
CA ARG A 118 -11.85 -13.92 7.74
C ARG A 118 -12.80 -12.90 8.36
N ILE A 119 -12.74 -11.67 7.84
CA ILE A 119 -13.68 -10.62 8.20
C ILE A 119 -15.00 -11.04 7.56
N CYS A 120 -15.91 -11.57 8.36
CA CYS A 120 -17.25 -11.90 7.89
C CYS A 120 -17.98 -10.59 7.51
N PRO A 121 -18.84 -10.62 6.48
CA PRO A 121 -19.71 -9.49 6.20
C PRO A 121 -20.42 -9.03 7.47
N PHE A 122 -20.60 -7.72 7.61
CA PHE A 122 -21.23 -7.06 8.76
C PHE A 122 -20.45 -7.16 10.08
N SER A 123 -19.25 -7.77 10.14
CA SER A 123 -18.50 -7.92 11.40
C SER A 123 -18.01 -6.58 11.99
N LEU A 124 -17.98 -5.53 11.17
CA LEU A 124 -17.55 -4.17 11.54
C LEU A 124 -18.73 -3.23 11.82
N LEU A 125 -19.97 -3.68 11.66
CA LEU A 125 -21.10 -2.97 12.24
C LEU A 125 -20.98 -3.11 13.75
N GLY A 126 -20.92 -1.98 14.46
CA GLY A 126 -20.88 -1.99 15.92
C GLY A 126 -22.02 -2.84 16.48
N ALA A 127 -21.79 -3.53 17.60
CA ALA A 127 -22.75 -4.44 18.25
C ALA A 127 -24.11 -3.80 18.63
N THR A 128 -24.28 -2.50 18.38
CA THR A 128 -25.47 -1.70 18.62
C THR A 128 -26.48 -1.73 17.47
N VAL A 129 -26.10 -2.22 16.28
CA VAL A 129 -26.95 -2.17 15.08
C VAL A 129 -27.29 -3.58 14.61
N ASP A 130 -28.59 -3.88 14.54
CA ASP A 130 -29.10 -5.12 13.94
C ASP A 130 -28.82 -5.14 12.43
N SER A 131 -28.11 -6.18 11.95
CA SER A 131 -27.67 -6.29 10.55
C SER A 131 -28.86 -6.32 9.58
N ASP A 132 -29.94 -7.02 9.92
CA ASP A 132 -31.14 -7.12 9.06
C ASP A 132 -31.90 -5.80 8.95
N SER A 133 -31.93 -5.02 10.04
CA SER A 133 -32.47 -3.65 10.03
C SER A 133 -31.59 -2.71 9.22
N ALA A 134 -30.27 -2.81 9.36
CA ALA A 134 -29.30 -2.00 8.61
C ALA A 134 -29.41 -2.25 7.10
N VAL A 135 -29.47 -3.51 6.66
CA VAL A 135 -29.62 -3.88 5.24
C VAL A 135 -30.90 -3.32 4.65
N ARG A 136 -32.04 -3.47 5.34
CA ARG A 136 -33.34 -2.94 4.85
C ARG A 136 -33.35 -1.41 4.73
N LYS A 137 -32.79 -0.72 5.72
CA LYS A 137 -32.68 0.75 5.68
C LYS A 137 -31.71 1.20 4.58
N ALA A 138 -30.55 0.56 4.48
CA ALA A 138 -29.56 0.84 3.44
C ALA A 138 -30.13 0.60 2.04
N ALA A 139 -30.85 -0.50 1.82
CA ALA A 139 -31.50 -0.81 0.56
C ALA A 139 -32.54 0.25 0.15
N SER A 140 -33.35 0.73 1.11
CA SER A 140 -34.30 1.82 0.90
C SER A 140 -33.62 3.13 0.50
N LEU A 141 -32.55 3.53 1.21
CA LEU A 141 -31.79 4.75 0.94
C LEU A 141 -31.03 4.68 -0.40
N CYS A 142 -30.48 3.50 -0.72
CA CYS A 142 -29.78 3.23 -1.97
C CYS A 142 -30.73 2.96 -3.15
N LYS A 143 -32.05 2.81 -2.92
CA LYS A 143 -33.05 2.43 -3.94
C LYS A 143 -32.71 1.11 -4.65
N ILE A 144 -32.26 0.11 -3.89
CA ILE A 144 -31.89 -1.23 -4.37
C ILE A 144 -32.67 -2.31 -3.62
N ALA A 145 -32.65 -3.55 -4.10
CA ALA A 145 -33.19 -4.66 -3.35
C ALA A 145 -32.28 -5.01 -2.15
N PRO A 146 -32.84 -5.48 -1.02
CA PRO A 146 -32.03 -5.92 0.13
C PRO A 146 -31.00 -7.00 -0.22
N ASP A 147 -31.33 -7.87 -1.19
CA ASP A 147 -30.47 -8.97 -1.66
C ASP A 147 -29.26 -8.48 -2.46
N GLU A 148 -29.27 -7.22 -2.91
CA GLU A 148 -28.15 -6.60 -3.64
C GLU A 148 -27.12 -5.98 -2.68
N VAL A 149 -27.32 -6.05 -1.36
CA VAL A 149 -26.34 -5.55 -0.38
C VAL A 149 -25.36 -6.67 -0.03
N GLU A 150 -24.09 -6.48 -0.36
CA GLU A 150 -23.03 -7.45 -0.04
C GLU A 150 -22.50 -7.28 1.38
N ASP A 151 -22.21 -6.04 1.76
CA ASP A 151 -21.62 -5.73 3.05
C ASP A 151 -21.94 -4.28 3.47
N ILE A 152 -21.96 -4.05 4.79
CA ILE A 152 -22.09 -2.72 5.37
C ILE A 152 -21.07 -2.59 6.50
N TYR A 153 -20.32 -1.49 6.50
CA TYR A 153 -19.38 -1.15 7.56
C TYR A 153 -19.28 0.36 7.78
N GLY A 154 -18.81 0.78 8.96
CA GLY A 154 -18.68 2.19 9.31
C GLY A 154 -17.73 2.97 8.39
N CYS A 155 -17.99 4.26 8.19
CA CYS A 155 -17.06 5.16 7.55
C CYS A 155 -15.83 5.41 8.43
N THR A 156 -14.69 5.70 7.80
CA THR A 156 -13.51 6.23 8.51
C THR A 156 -13.81 7.68 8.93
N PRO A 157 -13.86 7.99 10.25
CA PRO A 157 -14.44 9.26 10.73
C PRO A 157 -13.74 10.53 10.25
N LEU A 158 -12.44 10.45 9.97
CA LEU A 158 -11.66 11.64 9.57
C LEU A 158 -11.58 11.82 8.06
N LEU A 159 -11.37 10.73 7.32
CA LEU A 159 -11.15 10.83 5.89
C LEU A 159 -12.48 10.81 5.14
N GLN A 160 -13.30 9.77 5.32
CA GLN A 160 -14.51 9.62 4.50
C GLN A 160 -15.62 10.59 4.89
N GLU A 161 -15.92 10.72 6.19
CA GLU A 161 -16.97 11.64 6.63
C GLU A 161 -16.61 13.11 6.32
N GLY A 162 -15.33 13.46 6.52
CA GLY A 162 -14.81 14.79 6.20
C GLY A 162 -14.90 15.13 4.71
N LEU A 163 -14.49 14.19 3.84
CA LEU A 163 -14.58 14.37 2.38
C LEU A 163 -16.04 14.56 1.92
N ILE A 164 -16.97 13.75 2.42
CA ILE A 164 -18.40 13.87 2.08
C ILE A 164 -18.98 15.19 2.56
N ALA A 165 -18.67 15.60 3.79
CA ALA A 165 -19.13 16.87 4.34
C ALA A 165 -18.64 18.06 3.49
N MET A 166 -17.45 17.97 2.90
CA MET A 166 -16.93 19.00 2.01
C MET A 166 -17.57 18.97 0.61
N THR A 167 -17.73 17.80 0.01
CA THR A 167 -18.43 17.67 -1.28
C THR A 167 -19.90 18.09 -1.19
N ALA A 168 -20.56 17.89 -0.04
CA ALA A 168 -21.91 18.36 0.21
C ALA A 168 -22.01 19.90 0.29
N ARG A 169 -20.94 20.58 0.75
CA ARG A 169 -20.88 22.05 0.79
C ARG A 169 -20.63 22.66 -0.58
N ARG A 170 -19.81 22.02 -1.41
CA ARG A 170 -19.50 22.48 -2.76
C ARG A 170 -19.37 21.31 -3.73
N LEU A 171 -20.32 21.24 -4.66
CA LEU A 171 -20.29 20.29 -5.75
C LEU A 171 -18.99 20.47 -6.56
N GLY A 172 -18.24 19.39 -6.72
CA GLY A 172 -16.96 19.36 -7.44
C GLY A 172 -15.72 19.32 -6.55
N ASP A 173 -15.82 19.68 -5.27
CA ASP A 173 -14.71 19.47 -4.34
C ASP A 173 -14.52 17.96 -4.08
N TYR A 174 -13.27 17.52 -4.04
CA TYR A 174 -12.87 16.11 -3.88
C TYR A 174 -13.33 15.16 -4.98
N VAL A 175 -13.53 15.68 -6.20
CA VAL A 175 -13.69 14.87 -7.41
C VAL A 175 -12.33 14.62 -8.05
N ALA A 176 -11.86 13.37 -8.05
CA ALA A 176 -10.67 12.97 -8.77
C ALA A 176 -11.00 12.74 -10.25
N GLN A 177 -10.59 13.66 -11.12
CA GLN A 177 -10.76 13.53 -12.58
C GLN A 177 -9.43 13.22 -13.24
N PHE A 178 -9.32 12.02 -13.83
CA PHE A 178 -8.16 11.62 -14.62
C PHE A 178 -8.55 11.60 -16.10
N VAL A 179 -7.85 12.39 -16.92
CA VAL A 179 -8.09 12.49 -18.36
C VAL A 179 -6.93 11.89 -19.12
N TYR A 180 -7.20 10.86 -19.92
CA TYR A 180 -6.20 10.17 -20.73
C TYR A 180 -6.55 10.28 -22.21
N LYS A 181 -5.52 10.45 -23.04
CA LYS A 181 -5.66 10.39 -24.49
C LYS A 181 -5.45 8.95 -24.96
N LEU A 182 -6.52 8.34 -25.48
CA LEU A 182 -6.45 6.98 -26.03
C LEU A 182 -5.80 7.01 -27.42
N PRO A 183 -4.84 6.11 -27.70
CA PRO A 183 -4.32 5.92 -29.05
C PRO A 183 -5.37 5.25 -29.96
N SER A 184 -5.22 5.41 -31.27
CA SER A 184 -6.23 5.05 -32.28
C SER A 184 -6.38 3.54 -32.54
N ASP A 185 -5.52 2.73 -31.93
CA ASP A 185 -5.50 1.28 -31.97
C ASP A 185 -6.27 0.62 -30.82
N VAL A 186 -6.78 1.42 -29.87
CA VAL A 186 -7.57 0.91 -28.74
C VAL A 186 -9.00 0.62 -29.17
N ASP A 187 -9.40 -0.64 -28.98
CA ASP A 187 -10.80 -1.05 -29.12
C ASP A 187 -11.64 -0.52 -27.95
N LEU A 188 -12.46 0.49 -28.23
CA LEU A 188 -13.32 1.16 -27.24
C LEU A 188 -14.31 0.19 -26.56
N PRO A 189 -15.01 -0.70 -27.28
CA PRO A 189 -15.80 -1.78 -26.69
C PRO A 189 -15.03 -2.61 -25.65
N CYS A 190 -13.85 -3.11 -26.00
CA CYS A 190 -13.02 -3.93 -25.10
C CYS A 190 -12.56 -3.12 -23.88
N PHE A 191 -12.20 -1.86 -24.07
CA PHE A 191 -11.84 -0.95 -22.96
C PHE A 191 -13.02 -0.73 -21.99
N ALA A 192 -14.23 -0.53 -22.51
CA ALA A 192 -15.43 -0.38 -21.69
C ALA A 192 -15.74 -1.66 -20.91
N GLU A 193 -15.63 -2.84 -21.53
CA GLU A 193 -15.82 -4.12 -20.86
C GLU A 193 -14.80 -4.35 -19.75
N ALA A 194 -13.53 -4.02 -20.00
CA ALA A 194 -12.48 -4.10 -18.97
C ALA A 194 -12.80 -3.19 -17.77
N TRP A 195 -13.32 -1.98 -18.01
CA TRP A 195 -13.73 -1.06 -16.96
C TRP A 195 -14.92 -1.61 -16.14
N THR A 196 -15.92 -2.16 -16.82
CA THR A 196 -17.05 -2.82 -16.18
C THR A 196 -16.59 -3.98 -15.29
N ARG A 197 -15.64 -4.80 -15.77
CA ARG A 197 -15.09 -5.92 -14.97
C ARG A 197 -14.39 -5.44 -13.71
N ILE A 198 -13.56 -4.40 -13.80
CA ILE A 198 -12.89 -3.81 -12.63
C ILE A 198 -13.92 -3.27 -11.62
N THR A 199 -15.02 -2.70 -12.10
CA THR A 199 -16.09 -2.16 -11.24
C THR A 199 -16.78 -3.28 -10.44
N ILE A 200 -16.89 -4.48 -11.01
CA ILE A 200 -17.43 -5.67 -10.35
C ILE A 200 -16.41 -6.22 -9.34
N ASP A 201 -15.14 -6.34 -9.75
CA ASP A 201 -14.07 -6.96 -8.96
C ASP A 201 -13.62 -6.10 -7.77
N ALA A 202 -13.76 -4.76 -7.84
CA ALA A 202 -13.30 -3.83 -6.82
C ALA A 202 -14.48 -3.28 -5.98
N PRO A 203 -14.72 -3.79 -4.75
CA PRO A 203 -15.83 -3.36 -3.90
C PRO A 203 -15.91 -1.85 -3.66
N ILE A 204 -14.76 -1.19 -3.58
CA ILE A 204 -14.67 0.26 -3.34
C ILE A 204 -15.35 1.10 -4.43
N LEU A 205 -15.41 0.60 -5.67
CA LEU A 205 -16.04 1.33 -6.78
C LEU A 205 -17.57 1.26 -6.68
N ARG A 206 -18.12 0.17 -6.13
CA ARG A 206 -19.55 -0.09 -5.95
C ARG A 206 -20.05 0.22 -4.53
N THR A 207 -19.25 0.93 -3.74
CA THR A 207 -19.63 1.43 -2.41
C THR A 207 -20.45 2.71 -2.53
N ARG A 208 -21.59 2.76 -1.83
CA ARG A 208 -22.34 4.00 -1.58
C ARG A 208 -22.25 4.37 -0.11
N ILE A 209 -22.34 5.66 0.19
CA ILE A 209 -22.31 6.14 1.57
C ILE A 209 -23.69 6.65 1.94
N VAL A 210 -24.24 6.13 3.03
CA VAL A 210 -25.56 6.48 3.54
C VAL A 210 -25.49 6.76 5.03
N ASP A 211 -26.42 7.56 5.53
CA ASP A 211 -26.55 7.84 6.96
C ASP A 211 -27.60 6.90 7.57
N LEU A 212 -27.18 6.06 8.51
CA LEU A 212 -28.04 5.16 9.26
C LEU A 212 -28.24 5.69 10.69
N GLU A 213 -29.49 5.86 11.09
CA GLU A 213 -29.85 6.21 12.47
C GLU A 213 -29.23 5.22 13.47
N GLY A 214 -28.37 5.72 14.36
CA GLY A 214 -27.68 4.94 15.39
C GLY A 214 -26.29 4.42 15.01
N ALA A 215 -25.94 4.40 13.71
CA ALA A 215 -24.63 4.00 13.21
C ALA A 215 -23.82 5.17 12.61
N GLY A 216 -24.49 6.25 12.22
CA GLY A 216 -23.90 7.37 11.49
C GLY A 216 -23.68 7.04 10.02
N LEU A 217 -22.65 7.64 9.42
CA LEU A 217 -22.30 7.40 8.02
C LEU A 217 -21.68 6.01 7.87
N VAL A 218 -22.28 5.20 7.00
CA VAL A 218 -21.84 3.85 6.69
C VAL A 218 -21.58 3.68 5.20
N GLN A 219 -20.64 2.80 4.90
CA GLN A 219 -20.31 2.33 3.56
C GLN A 219 -21.14 1.08 3.27
N VAL A 220 -21.96 1.14 2.22
CA VAL A 220 -22.80 0.05 1.74
C VAL A 220 -22.20 -0.44 0.43
N VAL A 221 -21.73 -1.67 0.43
CA VAL A 221 -21.18 -2.35 -0.75
C VAL A 221 -22.33 -3.05 -1.48
N ILE A 222 -22.52 -2.72 -2.76
CA ILE A 222 -23.66 -3.21 -3.56
C ILE A 222 -23.18 -4.24 -4.56
N GLN A 223 -23.92 -5.34 -4.75
CA GLN A 223 -23.70 -6.32 -5.81
C GLN A 223 -24.26 -5.81 -7.14
N GLY A 224 -23.46 -5.89 -8.20
CA GLY A 224 -23.90 -5.58 -9.57
C GLY A 224 -23.26 -4.36 -10.20
N GLN A 225 -23.74 -4.02 -11.40
CA GLN A 225 -23.24 -2.89 -12.17
C GLN A 225 -23.77 -1.56 -11.61
N ILE A 226 -22.88 -0.58 -11.48
CA ILE A 226 -23.25 0.80 -11.24
C ILE A 226 -23.87 1.33 -12.54
N PRO A 227 -25.04 2.00 -12.50
CA PRO A 227 -25.68 2.57 -13.68
C PRO A 227 -24.85 3.69 -14.33
#